data_AF-A0A0D2XIM6-F1
#
_entry.id   AF-A0A0D2XIM6-F1
#
_cell.length_a   1.000
_cell.length_b   1.000
_cell.length_c   1.000
_cell.angle_alpha   90.00
_cell.angle_beta   90.00
_cell.angle_gamma   90.00
#
_symmetry.space_group_name_H-M   'P 1'
#
loop_
_entity.id
_entity.type
_entity.pdbx_description
1 polymer ?
#
loop_
_entity_poly.entity_id
_entity_poly.type
_entity_poly.pdbx_seq_one_letter_code
_entity_poly.pdbx_strand_id
1 'polypeptide(L)'
;MGDVDAGLWSSYYETFSNTLPPPETSFSSLSDAREAILELLVEQASPGLKGKPIYETISHASKVEQWGQSFDNLLTELGNSGKSFSAGDKRAIALLQLHRKYLEINVAKYLHGQGDPCFWDRFTAEFDEIVNYAATAAGLDNNYTQRNWANDSPSEAYFHVDLGYTSVLVSVIARCRDPSVRRRAIAVMLAERVQEGVFNGSQSARVGARVMELEEARSGREVKCSGDIPEEARVRTIRVHLLGPENKKVKMVYGFDKGYWEEVREMAE
;
A
#
# COMPACT_ATOMS: atom_id res chain seq x y z
N MET A 1 -4.10 8.44 12.09
CA MET A 1 -2.92 7.57 12.20
C MET A 1 -3.03 6.95 13.57
N GLY A 2 -3.40 5.67 13.66
CA GLY A 2 -3.41 5.00 14.96
C GLY A 2 -1.98 4.99 15.48
N ASP A 3 -1.76 5.57 16.65
CA ASP A 3 -0.50 5.46 17.36
C ASP A 3 -0.30 3.97 17.69
N VAL A 4 0.41 3.27 16.81
CA VAL A 4 1.12 2.07 17.25
C VAL A 4 2.23 2.59 18.14
N ASP A 5 2.12 2.31 19.42
CA ASP A 5 3.10 2.71 20.42
C ASP A 5 4.50 2.28 19.96
N ALA A 6 5.38 3.26 19.73
CA ALA A 6 6.74 3.06 19.29
C ALA A 6 7.53 2.18 20.27
N GLY A 7 7.13 2.14 21.55
CA GLY A 7 7.70 1.27 22.57
C GLY A 7 7.34 -0.21 22.35
N LEU A 8 6.07 -0.51 22.04
CA LEU A 8 5.59 -1.85 21.68
C LEU A 8 6.25 -2.37 20.40
N TRP A 9 6.42 -1.50 19.40
CA TRP A 9 7.11 -1.84 18.16
C TRP A 9 8.60 -2.15 18.38
N SER A 10 9.29 -1.30 19.14
CA SER A 10 10.72 -1.49 19.46
C SER A 10 10.94 -2.76 20.28
N SER A 11 10.04 -3.05 21.24
CA SER A 11 10.09 -4.29 22.02
C SER A 11 9.88 -5.53 21.17
N TYR A 12 8.96 -5.51 20.20
CA TYR A 12 8.79 -6.62 19.26
C TYR A 12 10.07 -6.84 18.42
N TYR A 13 10.63 -5.78 17.83
CA TYR A 13 11.84 -5.85 17.02
C TYR A 13 13.06 -6.36 17.80
N GLU A 14 13.29 -5.84 19.01
CA GLU A 14 14.40 -6.28 19.84
C GLU A 14 14.27 -7.74 20.29
N THR A 15 13.04 -8.21 20.52
CA THR A 15 12.77 -9.57 21.01
C THR A 15 12.84 -10.62 19.91
N PHE A 16 12.41 -10.28 18.68
CA PHE A 16 12.23 -11.27 17.61
C PHE A 16 13.18 -11.11 16.41
N SER A 17 13.79 -9.94 16.19
CA SER A 17 14.60 -9.67 14.98
C SER A 17 16.11 -9.85 15.18
N ASN A 18 16.61 -9.89 16.42
CA ASN A 18 18.05 -9.99 16.70
C ASN A 18 18.60 -11.43 16.76
N THR A 19 17.78 -12.45 16.60
CA THR A 19 18.17 -13.86 16.82
C THR A 19 18.21 -14.71 15.56
N LEU A 20 17.86 -14.17 14.39
CA LEU A 20 17.89 -14.93 13.15
C LEU A 20 19.22 -14.72 12.41
N PRO A 21 19.93 -15.80 12.04
CA PRO A 21 21.09 -15.68 11.15
C PRO A 21 20.65 -15.03 9.82
N PRO A 22 21.57 -14.38 9.08
CA PRO A 22 21.24 -13.84 7.77
C PRO A 22 20.57 -14.95 6.93
N PRO A 23 19.41 -14.69 6.31
CA PRO A 23 18.65 -15.73 5.64
C PRO A 23 19.52 -16.39 4.56
N GLU A 24 19.48 -17.72 4.49
CA GLU A 24 20.08 -18.48 3.40
C GLU A 24 19.67 -17.85 2.06
N THR A 25 20.60 -17.78 1.11
CA THR A 25 20.47 -16.97 -0.12
C THR A 25 19.38 -17.43 -1.10
N SER A 26 18.61 -18.47 -0.76
CA SER A 26 17.58 -19.08 -1.62
C SER A 26 16.34 -19.39 -0.80
N PHE A 27 15.16 -19.04 -1.31
CA PHE A 27 13.89 -19.44 -0.71
C PHE A 27 13.52 -20.86 -1.15
N SER A 28 13.07 -21.70 -0.22
CA SER A 28 12.59 -23.05 -0.54
C SER A 28 11.07 -23.08 -0.80
N SER A 29 10.36 -22.04 -0.38
CA SER A 29 8.90 -21.93 -0.53
C SER A 29 8.41 -20.49 -0.62
N LEU A 30 7.17 -20.30 -1.07
CA LEU A 30 6.49 -19.00 -1.02
C LEU A 30 6.30 -18.50 0.44
N SER A 31 6.23 -19.42 1.40
CA SER A 31 6.15 -19.07 2.82
C SER A 31 7.46 -18.44 3.30
N ASP A 32 8.61 -19.00 2.90
CA ASP A 32 9.92 -18.47 3.29
C ASP A 32 10.12 -17.06 2.73
N ALA A 33 9.75 -16.86 1.46
CA ALA A 33 9.79 -15.54 0.83
C ALA A 33 8.87 -14.53 1.57
N ARG A 34 7.69 -14.98 2.02
CA ARG A 34 6.76 -14.16 2.81
C ARG A 34 7.35 -13.76 4.17
N GLU A 35 7.92 -14.69 4.93
CA GLU A 35 8.52 -14.36 6.22
C GLU A 35 9.69 -13.37 6.04
N ALA A 36 10.54 -13.59 5.03
CA ALA A 36 11.67 -12.70 4.76
C ALA A 36 11.25 -11.29 4.31
N ILE A 37 10.15 -11.14 3.56
CA ILE A 37 9.70 -9.80 3.15
C ILE A 37 9.06 -9.02 4.31
N LEU A 38 8.47 -9.71 5.28
CA LEU A 38 7.90 -9.08 6.48
C LEU A 38 8.99 -8.35 7.29
N GLU A 39 10.17 -8.93 7.43
CA GLU A 39 11.31 -8.26 8.08
C GLU A 39 11.71 -6.95 7.39
N LEU A 40 11.73 -6.94 6.05
CA LEU A 40 12.03 -5.73 5.27
C LEU A 40 10.94 -4.67 5.39
N LEU A 41 9.67 -5.08 5.44
CA LEU A 41 8.54 -4.17 5.66
C LEU A 41 8.59 -3.54 7.06
N VAL A 42 9.00 -4.32 8.05
CA VAL A 42 9.21 -3.86 9.44
C VAL A 42 10.30 -2.78 9.50
N GLU A 43 11.43 -2.96 8.80
CA GLU A 43 12.49 -1.95 8.72
C GLU A 43 12.02 -0.61 8.12
N GLN A 44 11.03 -0.63 7.21
CA GLN A 44 10.46 0.58 6.61
C GLN A 44 9.30 1.20 7.41
N ALA A 45 8.76 0.50 8.41
CA ALA A 45 7.66 0.99 9.23
C ALA A 45 8.09 2.25 10.01
N SER A 46 7.17 3.21 10.14
CA SER A 46 7.47 4.55 10.71
C SER A 46 8.19 4.45 12.07
N PRO A 47 9.32 5.19 12.27
CA PRO A 47 9.85 6.27 11.43
C PRO A 47 10.67 5.80 10.21
N GLY A 48 10.88 4.50 10.06
CA GLY A 48 11.65 3.86 8.99
C GLY A 48 13.10 4.33 8.99
N LEU A 49 13.62 4.56 7.80
CA LEU A 49 15.02 5.01 7.58
C LEU A 49 15.17 6.54 7.62
N LYS A 50 14.13 7.28 8.03
CA LYS A 50 14.17 8.74 8.05
C LYS A 50 15.20 9.23 9.07
N GLY A 51 16.15 10.05 8.62
CA GLY A 51 17.20 10.62 9.47
C GLY A 51 18.31 9.62 9.86
N LYS A 52 18.25 8.39 9.34
CA LYS A 52 19.31 7.41 9.49
C LYS A 52 20.51 7.76 8.59
N PRO A 53 21.72 7.33 8.95
CA PRO A 53 22.88 7.44 8.08
C PRO A 53 22.64 6.79 6.71
N ILE A 54 23.27 7.36 5.66
CA ILE A 54 23.10 6.90 4.28
C ILE A 54 23.45 5.41 4.09
N TYR A 55 24.42 4.88 4.85
CA TYR A 55 24.82 3.47 4.75
C TYR A 55 23.69 2.51 5.19
N GLU A 56 22.82 2.90 6.11
CA GLU A 56 21.64 2.08 6.49
C GLU A 56 20.65 2.01 5.32
N THR A 57 20.47 3.11 4.60
CA THR A 57 19.61 3.14 3.39
C THR A 57 20.20 2.27 2.27
N ILE A 58 21.52 2.32 2.05
CA ILE A 58 22.20 1.47 1.07
C ILE A 58 22.10 0.00 1.46
N SER A 59 22.35 -0.34 2.73
CA SER A 59 22.22 -1.70 3.25
C SER A 59 20.80 -2.26 3.05
N HIS A 60 19.78 -1.45 3.38
CA HIS A 60 18.39 -1.83 3.16
C HIS A 60 18.05 -2.02 1.67
N ALA A 61 18.55 -1.13 0.80
CA ALA A 61 18.40 -1.30 -0.65
C ALA A 61 19.00 -2.63 -1.14
N SER A 62 20.20 -2.99 -0.68
CA SER A 62 20.83 -4.27 -1.00
C SER A 62 19.99 -5.47 -0.54
N LYS A 63 19.39 -5.40 0.66
CA LYS A 63 18.50 -6.46 1.16
C LYS A 63 17.26 -6.64 0.28
N VAL A 64 16.63 -5.53 -0.14
CA VAL A 64 15.46 -5.57 -1.04
C VAL A 64 15.83 -6.19 -2.39
N GLU A 65 16.96 -5.80 -2.97
CA GLU A 65 17.47 -6.37 -4.23
C GLU A 65 17.77 -7.88 -4.10
N GLN A 66 18.45 -8.27 -3.02
CA GLN A 66 18.76 -9.67 -2.73
C GLN A 66 17.49 -10.50 -2.56
N TRP A 67 16.51 -10.01 -1.79
CA TRP A 67 15.22 -10.67 -1.64
C TRP A 67 14.55 -10.87 -3.01
N GLY A 68 14.58 -9.83 -3.85
CA GLY A 68 14.03 -9.89 -5.21
C GLY A 68 14.68 -10.99 -6.06
N GLN A 69 16.01 -11.07 -6.06
CA GLN A 69 16.74 -12.08 -6.81
C GLN A 69 16.44 -13.50 -6.30
N SER A 70 16.39 -13.71 -4.98
CA SER A 70 16.05 -15.00 -4.38
C SER A 70 14.61 -15.42 -4.72
N PHE A 71 13.68 -14.46 -4.79
CA PHE A 71 12.30 -14.71 -5.19
C PHE A 71 12.18 -15.07 -6.68
N ASP A 72 12.91 -14.38 -7.56
CA ASP A 72 12.95 -14.68 -8.99
C ASP A 72 13.52 -16.08 -9.26
N ASN A 73 14.54 -16.49 -8.50
CA ASN A 73 15.09 -17.84 -8.55
C ASN A 73 14.04 -18.89 -8.14
N LEU A 74 13.33 -18.67 -7.02
CA LEU A 74 12.25 -19.55 -6.58
C LEU A 74 11.17 -19.71 -7.65
N LEU A 75 10.71 -18.61 -8.26
CA LEU A 75 9.70 -18.67 -9.33
C LEU A 75 10.19 -19.45 -10.56
N THR A 76 11.46 -19.30 -10.91
CA THR A 76 12.10 -20.02 -12.02
C THR A 76 12.15 -21.52 -11.74
N GLU A 77 12.57 -21.92 -10.53
CA GLU A 77 12.61 -23.33 -10.11
C GLU A 77 11.22 -23.97 -10.09
N LEU A 78 10.22 -23.25 -9.56
CA LEU A 78 8.84 -23.72 -9.55
C LEU A 78 8.29 -23.88 -10.98
N GLY A 79 8.59 -22.94 -11.89
CA GLY A 79 8.23 -23.05 -13.30
C GLY A 79 8.87 -24.25 -14.00
N ASN A 80 10.16 -24.50 -13.73
CA ASN A 80 10.91 -25.63 -14.30
C ASN A 80 10.44 -26.99 -13.78
N SER A 81 9.82 -27.03 -12.59
CA SER A 81 9.26 -28.27 -12.02
C SER A 81 8.06 -28.84 -12.79
N GLY A 82 7.53 -28.10 -13.78
CA GLY A 82 6.38 -28.50 -14.59
C GLY A 82 5.04 -28.47 -13.84
N LYS A 83 5.02 -28.06 -12.56
CA LYS A 83 3.79 -27.88 -11.79
C LYS A 83 3.09 -26.59 -12.19
N SER A 84 1.80 -26.69 -12.51
CA SER A 84 0.97 -25.51 -12.71
C SER A 84 0.66 -24.85 -11.36
N PHE A 85 0.78 -23.53 -11.27
CA PHE A 85 0.40 -22.78 -10.08
C PHE A 85 -1.10 -22.85 -9.83
N SER A 86 -1.49 -23.22 -8.61
CA SER A 86 -2.88 -23.14 -8.17
C SER A 86 -3.36 -21.68 -8.13
N ALA A 87 -4.68 -21.48 -8.03
CA ALA A 87 -5.22 -20.13 -7.82
C ALA A 87 -4.72 -19.50 -6.51
N GLY A 88 -4.47 -20.32 -5.48
CA GLY A 88 -3.84 -19.87 -4.23
C GLY A 88 -2.41 -19.40 -4.44
N ASP A 89 -1.60 -20.17 -5.17
CA ASP A 89 -0.20 -19.81 -5.46
C ASP A 89 -0.11 -18.52 -6.26
N LYS A 90 -0.97 -18.36 -7.28
CA LYS A 90 -1.01 -17.13 -8.09
C LYS A 90 -1.33 -15.90 -7.23
N ARG A 91 -2.27 -16.01 -6.30
CA ARG A 91 -2.62 -14.93 -5.36
C ARG A 91 -1.45 -14.61 -4.42
N ALA A 92 -0.80 -15.63 -3.86
CA ALA A 92 0.35 -15.47 -2.98
C ALA A 92 1.55 -14.83 -3.72
N ILE A 93 1.86 -15.28 -4.94
CA ILE A 93 2.91 -14.71 -5.79
C ILE A 93 2.62 -13.25 -6.09
N ALA A 94 1.39 -12.93 -6.50
CA ALA A 94 1.00 -11.56 -6.79
C ALA A 94 1.13 -10.65 -5.55
N LEU A 95 0.71 -11.13 -4.38
CA LEU A 95 0.87 -10.38 -3.12
C LEU A 95 2.35 -10.10 -2.81
N LEU A 96 3.23 -11.10 -2.98
CA LEU A 96 4.67 -10.92 -2.79
C LEU A 96 5.29 -9.95 -3.82
N GLN A 97 4.88 -10.01 -5.09
CA GLN A 97 5.33 -9.07 -6.12
C GLN A 97 4.88 -7.63 -5.84
N LEU A 98 3.64 -7.45 -5.37
CA LEU A 98 3.13 -6.16 -4.90
C LEU A 98 4.01 -5.57 -3.81
N HIS A 99 4.35 -6.35 -2.78
CA HIS A 99 5.16 -5.86 -1.67
C HIS A 99 6.61 -5.59 -2.08
N ARG A 100 7.21 -6.42 -2.94
CA ARG A 100 8.54 -6.16 -3.52
C ARG A 100 8.58 -4.81 -4.22
N LYS A 101 7.65 -4.56 -5.15
CA LYS A 101 7.58 -3.29 -5.89
C LYS A 101 7.40 -2.11 -4.95
N TYR A 102 6.55 -2.26 -3.94
CA TYR A 102 6.35 -1.22 -2.94
C TYR A 102 7.62 -0.91 -2.13
N LEU A 103 8.38 -1.94 -1.72
CA LEU A 103 9.67 -1.78 -1.04
C LEU A 103 10.69 -1.05 -1.93
N GLU A 104 10.83 -1.46 -3.20
CA GLU A 104 11.72 -0.84 -4.20
C GLU A 104 11.42 0.66 -4.37
N ILE A 105 10.15 1.03 -4.51
CA ILE A 105 9.71 2.43 -4.59
C ILE A 105 10.03 3.20 -3.28
N ASN A 106 9.84 2.56 -2.13
CA ASN A 106 10.13 3.19 -0.83
C ASN A 106 11.64 3.43 -0.61
N VAL A 107 12.53 2.60 -1.16
CA VAL A 107 13.98 2.88 -1.12
C VAL A 107 14.28 4.21 -1.80
N ALA A 108 13.70 4.44 -2.98
CA ALA A 108 13.92 5.68 -3.74
C ALA A 108 13.45 6.94 -2.98
N LYS A 109 12.43 6.81 -2.14
CA LYS A 109 11.97 7.90 -1.24
C LYS A 109 13.08 8.42 -0.34
N TYR A 110 13.88 7.54 0.26
CA TYR A 110 14.92 7.93 1.22
C TYR A 110 16.14 8.55 0.54
N LEU A 111 16.42 8.13 -0.70
CA LEU A 111 17.54 8.64 -1.49
C LEU A 111 17.21 9.98 -2.19
N HIS A 112 15.96 10.18 -2.60
CA HIS A 112 15.59 11.25 -3.53
C HIS A 112 14.30 12.02 -3.19
N GLY A 113 13.44 11.47 -2.33
CA GLY A 113 12.10 12.02 -2.01
C GLY A 113 12.14 13.14 -0.97
N GLN A 114 12.69 14.31 -1.32
CA GLN A 114 12.79 15.48 -0.45
C GLN A 114 11.48 16.30 -0.32
N GLY A 115 10.33 15.63 -0.28
CA GLY A 115 9.04 16.28 -0.03
C GLY A 115 8.30 16.84 -1.25
N ASP A 116 8.89 16.77 -2.44
CA ASP A 116 8.20 17.04 -3.72
C ASP A 116 7.17 15.93 -4.01
N PRO A 117 5.85 16.21 -4.06
CA PRO A 117 4.84 15.22 -4.47
C PRO A 117 5.00 14.74 -5.90
N CYS A 118 5.58 15.56 -6.77
CA CYS A 118 5.79 15.24 -8.18
C CYS A 118 6.86 14.16 -8.36
N PHE A 119 7.73 13.97 -7.36
CA PHE A 119 8.72 12.91 -7.33
C PHE A 119 8.12 11.54 -7.67
N TRP A 120 6.91 11.26 -7.18
CA TRP A 120 6.25 9.96 -7.34
C TRP A 120 5.80 9.65 -8.77
N ASP A 121 5.65 10.66 -9.63
CA ASP A 121 5.16 10.48 -11.00
C ASP A 121 6.07 9.58 -11.84
N ARG A 122 7.37 9.54 -11.52
CA ARG A 122 8.33 8.65 -12.19
C ARG A 122 8.03 7.16 -11.97
N PHE A 123 7.22 6.84 -10.96
CA PHE A 123 6.84 5.47 -10.60
C PHE A 123 5.42 5.11 -11.05
N THR A 124 4.82 5.89 -11.98
CA THR A 124 3.43 5.67 -12.39
C THR A 124 3.22 4.27 -13.00
N ALA A 125 4.19 3.77 -13.77
CA ALA A 125 4.11 2.43 -14.36
C ALA A 125 4.18 1.34 -13.27
N GLU A 126 5.08 1.49 -12.31
CA GLU A 126 5.26 0.59 -11.19
C GLU A 126 4.06 0.60 -10.24
N PHE A 127 3.42 1.76 -10.05
CA PHE A 127 2.14 1.84 -9.36
C PHE A 127 1.02 1.10 -10.11
N ASP A 128 0.99 1.18 -11.44
CA ASP A 128 0.03 0.41 -12.25
C ASP A 128 0.27 -1.10 -12.10
N GLU A 129 1.53 -1.55 -12.14
CA GLU A 129 1.92 -2.94 -11.85
C GLU A 129 1.47 -3.38 -10.45
N ILE A 130 1.70 -2.56 -9.42
CA ILE A 130 1.22 -2.83 -8.05
C ILE A 130 -0.29 -3.03 -8.05
N VAL A 131 -1.06 -2.20 -8.76
CA VAL A 131 -2.52 -2.34 -8.84
C VAL A 131 -2.92 -3.63 -9.57
N ASN A 132 -2.20 -4.03 -10.62
CA ASN A 132 -2.42 -5.32 -11.30
C ASN A 132 -2.18 -6.51 -10.35
N TYR A 133 -1.09 -6.47 -9.59
CA TYR A 133 -0.79 -7.49 -8.58
C TYR A 133 -1.83 -7.52 -7.47
N ALA A 134 -2.30 -6.37 -7.00
CA ALA A 134 -3.36 -6.30 -6.00
C ALA A 134 -4.67 -6.92 -6.50
N ALA A 135 -5.08 -6.61 -7.74
CA ALA A 135 -6.27 -7.20 -8.35
C ALA A 135 -6.15 -8.73 -8.46
N THR A 136 -4.96 -9.22 -8.85
CA THR A 136 -4.68 -10.67 -8.92
C THR A 136 -4.70 -11.30 -7.54
N ALA A 137 -4.09 -10.68 -6.53
CA ALA A 137 -4.07 -11.16 -5.14
C ALA A 137 -5.48 -11.21 -4.53
N ALA A 138 -6.33 -10.24 -4.85
CA ALA A 138 -7.74 -10.22 -4.48
C ALA A 138 -8.58 -11.26 -5.25
N GLY A 139 -8.03 -11.92 -6.27
CA GLY A 139 -8.75 -12.91 -7.08
C GLY A 139 -9.77 -12.29 -8.02
N LEU A 140 -9.59 -11.01 -8.40
CA LEU A 140 -10.49 -10.30 -9.28
C LEU A 140 -10.30 -10.71 -10.74
N ASP A 141 -11.41 -10.70 -11.50
CA ASP A 141 -11.36 -10.86 -12.96
C ASP A 141 -10.99 -9.55 -13.66
N ASN A 142 -10.73 -9.61 -14.96
CA ASN A 142 -10.33 -8.43 -15.75
C ASN A 142 -11.44 -7.35 -15.87
N ASN A 143 -12.68 -7.67 -15.53
CA ASN A 143 -13.83 -6.76 -15.66
C ASN A 143 -14.18 -6.08 -14.33
N TYR A 144 -13.36 -6.27 -13.29
CA TYR A 144 -13.59 -5.68 -11.97
C TYR A 144 -13.85 -4.17 -12.06
N THR A 145 -13.15 -3.43 -12.91
CA THR A 145 -13.34 -1.97 -13.06
C THR A 145 -14.71 -1.55 -13.62
N GLN A 146 -15.47 -2.46 -14.22
CA GLN A 146 -16.79 -2.19 -14.80
C GLN A 146 -17.94 -2.58 -13.86
N ARG A 147 -17.65 -3.26 -12.76
CA ARG A 147 -18.66 -3.72 -11.81
C ARG A 147 -19.27 -2.56 -11.04
N ASN A 148 -20.57 -2.67 -10.79
CA ASN A 148 -21.31 -1.66 -10.06
C ASN A 148 -21.47 -2.14 -8.62
N TRP A 149 -20.46 -1.90 -7.78
CA TRP A 149 -20.43 -2.37 -6.38
C TRP A 149 -21.55 -1.85 -5.47
N ALA A 150 -22.34 -0.89 -5.95
CA ALA A 150 -23.57 -0.48 -5.29
C ALA A 150 -24.71 -1.51 -5.45
N ASN A 151 -24.70 -2.30 -6.54
CA ASN A 151 -25.77 -3.22 -6.93
C ASN A 151 -25.36 -4.69 -6.89
N ASP A 152 -24.06 -4.99 -6.96
CA ASP A 152 -23.57 -6.38 -6.88
C ASP A 152 -23.73 -6.93 -5.45
N SER A 153 -24.05 -8.23 -5.35
CA SER A 153 -24.10 -8.90 -4.04
C SER A 153 -22.76 -8.71 -3.35
N PRO A 154 -22.75 -8.18 -2.12
CA PRO A 154 -21.50 -7.91 -1.45
C PRO A 154 -20.72 -9.20 -1.24
N SER A 155 -19.42 -9.16 -1.53
CA SER A 155 -18.55 -10.30 -1.24
C SER A 155 -18.55 -10.61 0.26
N GLU A 156 -18.26 -11.87 0.59
CA GLU A 156 -18.15 -12.30 1.97
C GLU A 156 -17.06 -11.48 2.68
N ALA A 157 -17.42 -10.88 3.81
CA ALA A 157 -16.47 -10.09 4.57
C ALA A 157 -15.46 -11.03 5.26
N TYR A 158 -14.17 -10.73 5.14
CA TYR A 158 -13.13 -11.51 5.79
C TYR A 158 -12.09 -10.63 6.48
N PHE A 159 -11.50 -11.20 7.54
CA PHE A 159 -10.51 -10.55 8.39
C PHE A 159 -9.20 -11.34 8.38
N HIS A 160 -8.07 -10.65 8.24
CA HIS A 160 -6.76 -11.21 8.54
C HIS A 160 -5.81 -10.15 9.09
N VAL A 161 -4.74 -10.59 9.77
CA VAL A 161 -3.69 -9.70 10.31
C VAL A 161 -2.36 -9.88 9.56
N ASP A 162 -2.32 -10.85 8.65
CA ASP A 162 -1.13 -11.14 7.83
C ASP A 162 -0.98 -10.12 6.68
N LEU A 163 0.07 -10.30 5.86
CA LEU A 163 0.39 -9.53 4.67
C LEU A 163 -0.85 -9.31 3.78
N GLY A 164 -1.07 -8.06 3.38
CA GLY A 164 -2.26 -7.66 2.64
C GLY A 164 -2.00 -6.45 1.75
N TYR A 165 -2.83 -6.29 0.72
CA TYR A 165 -2.63 -5.28 -0.32
C TYR A 165 -3.21 -3.91 0.07
N THR A 166 -4.08 -3.82 1.08
CA THR A 166 -4.82 -2.60 1.41
C THR A 166 -3.88 -1.46 1.80
N SER A 167 -2.90 -1.72 2.68
CA SER A 167 -1.94 -0.70 3.13
C SER A 167 -1.08 -0.13 1.98
N VAL A 168 -0.72 -0.99 1.02
CA VAL A 168 0.03 -0.62 -0.18
C VAL A 168 -0.85 0.20 -1.11
N LEU A 169 -2.09 -0.21 -1.38
CA LEU A 169 -3.01 0.54 -2.23
C LEU A 169 -3.39 1.90 -1.65
N VAL A 170 -3.54 2.04 -0.33
CA VAL A 170 -3.68 3.36 0.32
C VAL A 170 -2.48 4.25 0.00
N SER A 171 -1.27 3.69 0.04
CA SER A 171 -0.05 4.42 -0.32
C SER A 171 0.01 4.78 -1.81
N VAL A 172 -0.44 3.90 -2.70
CA VAL A 172 -0.56 4.18 -4.14
C VAL A 172 -1.52 5.35 -4.37
N ILE A 173 -2.72 5.30 -3.80
CA ILE A 173 -3.75 6.34 -3.97
C ILE A 173 -3.24 7.69 -3.45
N ALA A 174 -2.55 7.70 -2.31
CA ALA A 174 -2.02 8.92 -1.72
C ALA A 174 -0.81 9.50 -2.47
N ARG A 175 0.01 8.68 -3.13
CA ARG A 175 1.28 9.13 -3.76
C ARG A 175 1.18 9.33 -5.26
N CYS A 176 0.56 8.39 -5.98
CA CYS A 176 0.34 8.51 -7.41
C CYS A 176 -0.58 9.72 -7.69
N ARG A 177 -0.33 10.44 -8.77
CA ARG A 177 -1.20 11.52 -9.26
C ARG A 177 -1.99 11.13 -10.51
N ASP A 178 -1.63 10.01 -11.14
CA ASP A 178 -2.30 9.55 -12.33
C ASP A 178 -3.77 9.19 -12.04
N PRO A 179 -4.75 9.81 -12.74
CA PRO A 179 -6.16 9.60 -12.48
C PRO A 179 -6.62 8.16 -12.76
N SER A 180 -6.01 7.47 -13.74
CA SER A 180 -6.39 6.11 -14.13
C SER A 180 -5.92 5.10 -13.10
N VAL A 181 -4.63 5.15 -12.74
CA VAL A 181 -4.03 4.25 -11.73
C VAL A 181 -4.77 4.36 -10.39
N ARG A 182 -5.06 5.59 -9.94
CA ARG A 182 -5.79 5.82 -8.68
C ARG A 182 -7.21 5.25 -8.69
N ARG A 183 -7.97 5.49 -9.76
CA ARG A 183 -9.34 4.94 -9.91
C ARG A 183 -9.32 3.42 -9.88
N ARG A 184 -8.35 2.79 -10.55
CA ARG A 184 -8.18 1.33 -10.52
C ARG A 184 -7.82 0.79 -9.14
N ALA A 185 -6.92 1.46 -8.42
CA ALA A 185 -6.57 1.09 -7.04
C ALA A 185 -7.79 1.14 -6.11
N ILE A 186 -8.58 2.23 -6.21
CA ILE A 186 -9.84 2.39 -5.47
C ILE A 186 -10.82 1.27 -5.82
N ALA A 187 -10.96 0.93 -7.11
CA ALA A 187 -11.84 -0.14 -7.55
C ALA A 187 -11.45 -1.50 -6.97
N VAL A 188 -10.15 -1.85 -6.89
CA VAL A 188 -9.69 -3.07 -6.22
C VAL A 188 -10.09 -3.08 -4.74
N MET A 189 -9.91 -1.96 -4.04
CA MET A 189 -10.22 -1.89 -2.61
C MET A 189 -11.73 -1.88 -2.30
N LEU A 190 -12.55 -1.38 -3.23
CA LEU A 190 -14.02 -1.47 -3.13
C LEU A 190 -14.53 -2.86 -3.52
N ALA A 191 -13.69 -3.67 -4.17
CA ALA A 191 -14.12 -4.92 -4.76
C ALA A 191 -14.51 -5.97 -3.73
N GLU A 192 -13.77 -5.99 -2.63
CA GLU A 192 -13.85 -6.99 -1.60
C GLU A 192 -14.06 -6.33 -0.24
N ARG A 193 -14.85 -6.97 0.62
CA ARG A 193 -15.08 -6.52 2.01
C ARG A 193 -13.98 -7.01 2.94
N VAL A 194 -12.77 -6.48 2.76
CA VAL A 194 -11.59 -6.91 3.53
C VAL A 194 -11.35 -6.04 4.76
N GLN A 195 -11.03 -6.70 5.88
CA GLN A 195 -10.44 -6.06 7.05
C GLN A 195 -9.02 -6.64 7.28
N GLU A 196 -7.99 -5.86 6.97
CA GLU A 196 -6.57 -6.21 7.13
C GLU A 196 -6.01 -5.54 8.39
N GLY A 197 -6.11 -6.23 9.54
CA GLY A 197 -5.76 -5.66 10.83
C GLY A 197 -6.54 -4.36 11.11
N VAL A 198 -5.83 -3.23 11.13
CA VAL A 198 -6.42 -1.90 11.34
C VAL A 198 -7.03 -1.28 10.08
N PHE A 199 -6.75 -1.85 8.90
CA PHE A 199 -7.24 -1.31 7.63
C PHE A 199 -8.55 -1.97 7.23
N ASN A 200 -9.61 -1.17 7.16
CA ASN A 200 -10.82 -1.56 6.44
C ASN A 200 -10.68 -1.17 4.96
N GLY A 201 -10.69 -2.13 4.03
CA GLY A 201 -10.48 -1.88 2.60
C GLY A 201 -11.50 -0.87 2.05
N SER A 202 -12.79 -1.10 2.28
CA SER A 202 -13.87 -0.26 1.76
C SER A 202 -13.85 1.18 2.31
N GLN A 203 -13.62 1.35 3.62
CA GLN A 203 -13.56 2.68 4.22
C GLN A 203 -12.29 3.41 3.78
N SER A 204 -11.15 2.71 3.71
CA SER A 204 -9.89 3.28 3.23
C SER A 204 -10.02 3.73 1.77
N ALA A 205 -10.73 2.96 0.93
CA ALA A 205 -10.99 3.30 -0.46
C ALA A 205 -11.84 4.57 -0.60
N ARG A 206 -12.88 4.72 0.24
CA ARG A 206 -13.73 5.91 0.28
C ARG A 206 -12.95 7.16 0.69
N VAL A 207 -12.05 7.04 1.67
CA VAL A 207 -11.16 8.13 2.05
C VAL A 207 -10.19 8.47 0.90
N GLY A 208 -9.62 7.45 0.24
CA GLY A 208 -8.76 7.63 -0.92
C GLY A 208 -9.46 8.28 -2.11
N ALA A 209 -10.69 7.87 -2.42
CA ALA A 209 -11.53 8.49 -3.44
C ALA A 209 -11.78 9.97 -3.10
N ARG A 210 -12.05 10.28 -1.82
CA ARG A 210 -12.23 11.66 -1.38
C ARG A 210 -10.97 12.51 -1.53
N VAL A 211 -9.80 11.94 -1.23
CA VAL A 211 -8.50 12.59 -1.51
C VAL A 211 -8.40 12.91 -3.00
N MET A 212 -8.63 11.92 -3.86
CA MET A 212 -8.57 12.07 -5.31
C MET A 212 -9.49 13.19 -5.81
N GLU A 213 -10.76 13.18 -5.38
CA GLU A 213 -11.75 14.21 -5.74
C GLU A 213 -11.31 15.62 -5.34
N LEU A 214 -10.78 15.79 -4.11
CA LEU A 214 -10.35 17.10 -3.62
C LEU A 214 -9.15 17.63 -4.40
N GLU A 215 -8.19 16.77 -4.75
CA GLU A 215 -7.04 17.14 -5.58
C GLU A 215 -7.48 17.51 -7.01
N GLU A 216 -8.34 16.70 -7.62
CA GLU A 216 -8.85 16.95 -8.97
C GLU A 216 -9.69 18.24 -9.04
N ALA A 217 -10.54 18.51 -8.05
CA ALA A 217 -11.32 19.75 -7.99
C ALA A 217 -10.44 21.01 -7.86
N ARG A 218 -9.28 20.89 -7.19
CA ARG A 218 -8.33 21.98 -6.98
C ARG A 218 -7.38 22.20 -8.16
N SER A 219 -7.33 21.27 -9.11
CA SER A 219 -6.55 21.44 -10.34
C SER A 219 -7.06 22.58 -11.23
N GLY A 220 -8.33 22.98 -11.04
CA GLY A 220 -8.99 24.01 -11.85
C GLY A 220 -9.25 23.58 -13.30
N ARG A 221 -9.07 22.30 -13.64
CA ARG A 221 -9.22 21.75 -15.00
C ARG A 221 -9.72 20.31 -14.98
N GLU A 222 -9.99 19.76 -16.16
CA GLU A 222 -10.18 18.33 -16.34
C GLU A 222 -8.83 17.60 -16.19
N VAL A 223 -8.74 16.63 -15.28
CA VAL A 223 -7.50 15.88 -14.99
C VAL A 223 -7.42 14.64 -15.87
N LYS A 224 -6.41 14.59 -16.75
CA LYS A 224 -6.16 13.47 -17.69
C LYS A 224 -4.87 12.74 -17.39
N CYS A 225 -3.89 13.41 -16.81
CA CYS A 225 -2.63 12.79 -16.39
C CYS A 225 -2.14 13.40 -15.07
N SER A 226 -1.05 12.83 -14.53
CA SER A 226 -0.44 13.28 -13.28
C SER A 226 -0.07 14.77 -13.27
N GLY A 227 0.38 15.30 -14.42
CA GLY A 227 0.80 16.70 -14.59
C GLY A 227 -0.33 17.72 -14.52
N ASP A 228 -1.60 17.30 -14.62
CA ASP A 228 -2.75 18.19 -14.48
C ASP A 228 -3.03 18.56 -13.02
N ILE A 229 -2.48 17.80 -12.06
CA ILE A 229 -2.63 18.07 -10.62
C ILE A 229 -1.40 18.83 -10.13
N PRO A 230 -1.53 20.15 -9.89
CA PRO A 230 -0.41 20.94 -9.40
C PRO A 230 -0.04 20.55 -7.97
N GLU A 231 1.18 20.84 -7.56
CA GLU A 231 1.70 20.45 -6.25
C GLU A 231 0.81 20.96 -5.09
N GLU A 232 0.36 22.22 -5.17
CA GLU A 232 -0.47 22.87 -4.17
C GLU A 232 -1.89 22.27 -4.05
N ALA A 233 -2.35 21.54 -5.06
CA ALA A 233 -3.63 20.84 -5.02
C ALA A 233 -3.54 19.54 -4.19
N ARG A 234 -2.34 19.05 -3.88
CA ARG A 234 -2.11 17.76 -3.20
C ARG A 234 -2.55 17.79 -1.75
N VAL A 235 -3.25 16.74 -1.32
CA VAL A 235 -3.56 16.54 0.09
C VAL A 235 -2.27 16.10 0.80
N ARG A 236 -1.87 16.88 1.81
CA ARG A 236 -0.65 16.65 2.59
C ARG A 236 -0.90 15.83 3.86
N THR A 237 -2.07 16.01 4.46
CA THR A 237 -2.43 15.32 5.71
C THR A 237 -3.90 14.93 5.71
N ILE A 238 -4.19 13.79 6.35
CA ILE A 238 -5.54 13.34 6.65
C ILE A 238 -5.61 13.12 8.15
N ARG A 239 -6.47 13.86 8.83
CA ARG A 239 -6.72 13.71 10.27
C ARG A 239 -8.14 13.25 10.49
N VAL A 240 -8.30 12.32 11.41
CA VAL A 240 -9.57 11.69 11.76
C VAL A 240 -9.84 12.01 13.22
N HIS A 241 -10.97 12.66 13.49
CA HIS A 241 -11.41 13.01 14.84
C HIS A 241 -12.73 12.31 15.13
N LEU A 242 -12.78 11.52 16.19
CA LEU A 242 -14.02 10.95 16.70
C LEU A 242 -14.78 12.01 17.49
N LEU A 243 -16.08 12.14 17.25
CA LEU A 243 -16.94 13.16 17.84
C LEU A 243 -18.11 12.55 18.60
N GLY A 244 -18.46 13.19 19.72
CA GLY A 244 -19.64 12.88 20.53
C GLY A 244 -19.40 11.78 21.57
N PRO A 245 -20.34 11.63 22.54
CA PRO A 245 -20.19 10.74 23.70
C PRO A 245 -20.14 9.24 23.36
N GLU A 246 -20.44 8.86 22.12
CA GLU A 246 -20.40 7.47 21.64
C GLU A 246 -19.53 7.28 20.38
N ASN A 247 -18.73 8.28 19.99
CA ASN A 247 -17.90 8.26 18.77
C ASN A 247 -18.65 7.93 17.46
N LYS A 248 -19.98 8.08 17.44
CA LYS A 248 -20.85 7.81 16.27
C LYS A 248 -20.63 8.75 15.09
N LYS A 249 -19.88 9.84 15.28
CA LYS A 249 -19.55 10.81 14.24
C LYS A 249 -18.05 10.90 14.07
N VAL A 250 -17.61 10.95 12.83
CA VAL A 250 -16.21 11.11 12.45
C VAL A 250 -16.05 12.41 11.69
N LYS A 251 -15.17 13.28 12.16
CA LYS A 251 -14.70 14.46 11.43
C LYS A 251 -13.39 14.14 10.73
N MET A 252 -13.42 14.24 9.41
CA MET A 252 -12.26 14.11 8.54
C MET A 252 -11.74 15.51 8.24
N VAL A 253 -10.42 15.72 8.39
CA VAL A 253 -9.73 16.97 8.05
C VAL A 253 -8.62 16.66 7.04
N TYR A 254 -8.76 17.20 5.85
CA TYR A 254 -7.81 17.07 4.75
C TYR A 254 -6.98 18.36 4.67
N GLY A 255 -5.70 18.30 5.04
CA GLY A 255 -4.80 19.45 5.03
C GLY A 255 -4.01 19.55 3.74
N PHE A 256 -3.76 20.78 3.30
CA PHE A 256 -2.99 21.14 2.11
C PHE A 256 -1.87 22.11 2.53
N ASP A 257 -0.99 22.50 1.61
CA ASP A 257 0.04 23.51 1.91
C ASP A 257 -0.59 24.85 2.31
N LYS A 258 -1.74 25.17 1.72
CA LYS A 258 -2.55 26.35 2.04
C LYS A 258 -3.96 25.94 2.41
N GLY A 259 -4.23 25.91 3.71
CA GLY A 259 -5.56 25.65 4.27
C GLY A 259 -5.92 24.17 4.38
N TYR A 260 -7.19 23.91 4.65
CA TYR A 260 -7.73 22.57 4.87
C TYR A 260 -9.17 22.48 4.36
N TRP A 261 -9.65 21.24 4.21
CA TRP A 261 -11.04 20.91 3.99
C TRP A 261 -11.52 20.01 5.12
N GLU A 262 -12.72 20.24 5.63
CA GLU A 262 -13.29 19.41 6.69
C GLU A 262 -14.68 18.90 6.31
N GLU A 263 -14.99 17.70 6.78
CA GLU A 263 -16.32 17.10 6.64
C GLU A 263 -16.62 16.19 7.82
N VAL A 264 -17.88 16.10 8.18
CA VAL A 264 -18.38 15.23 9.26
C VAL A 264 -19.26 14.17 8.64
N ARG A 265 -19.00 12.91 8.96
CA ARG A 265 -19.79 11.75 8.53
C ARG A 265 -20.26 10.98 9.76
N GLU A 266 -21.44 10.37 9.67
CA GLU A 266 -21.84 9.36 10.64
C GLU A 266 -21.08 8.06 10.33
N MET A 267 -20.66 7.32 11.36
CA MET A 267 -20.13 5.98 11.15
C MET A 267 -21.29 5.10 10.70
N ALA A 268 -21.32 4.75 9.42
CA ALA A 268 -22.25 3.72 8.93
C ALA A 268 -21.88 2.38 9.58
N GLU A 269 -22.91 1.68 10.09
CA GLU A 269 -22.80 0.30 10.59
C GLU A 269 -22.23 -0.66 9.54
#